data_AF-A0A9X5XBB7-F1
#
_entry.id   AF-A0A9X5XBB7-F1
#
_cell.length_a   1.000
_cell.length_b   1.000
_cell.length_c   1.000
_cell.angle_alpha   90.00
_cell.angle_beta   90.00
_cell.angle_gamma   90.00
#
_symmetry.space_group_name_H-M   'P 1'
#
loop_
_entity.id
_entity.type
_entity.pdbx_description
1 polymer ?
#
loop_
_entity_poly.entity_id
_entity_poly.type
_entity_poly.pdbx_seq_one_letter_code
_entity_poly.pdbx_strand_id
1 'polypeptide(L)'
;MVTHADVRRLETDATGRSVTSVVATVGNGGGEGSTVEFSADIVVVACGAVNSAVLLLRSANDRHPRGLANSSDVVGRHYMRHNNLALMAVSKEPNDTRFQKTLALHDWYLGSDDWEYPLGGIQMLGKSDSEQIHGEAPRWAGAVSPDMPFEVLAHHAVDFW
;
A
#
# COMPACT_ATOMS: atom_id res chain seq x y z
N MET A 1 14.08 8.89 17.55
CA MET A 1 12.87 8.42 16.84
C MET A 1 11.73 8.45 17.84
N VAL A 2 10.66 9.20 17.56
CA VAL A 2 9.43 9.18 18.37
C VAL A 2 8.45 8.22 17.70
N THR A 3 8.08 7.15 18.37
CA THR A 3 7.07 6.19 17.89
C THR A 3 5.71 6.52 18.47
N HIS A 4 4.65 5.92 17.90
CA HIS A 4 3.26 6.18 18.30
C HIS A 4 2.88 7.67 18.29
N ALA A 5 3.49 8.42 17.36
CA ALA A 5 3.18 9.81 17.06
C ALA A 5 2.36 9.87 15.78
N ASP A 6 1.08 10.16 15.92
CA ASP A 6 0.15 10.31 14.80
C ASP A 6 0.05 11.79 14.43
N VAL A 7 0.73 12.21 13.36
CA VAL A 7 0.72 13.59 12.88
C VAL A 7 -0.65 13.93 12.31
N ARG A 8 -1.33 14.88 12.92
CA ARG A 8 -2.71 15.27 12.60
C ARG A 8 -2.79 16.46 11.66
N ARG A 9 -1.85 17.41 11.77
CA ARG A 9 -1.91 18.68 11.05
C ARG A 9 -0.54 19.33 10.90
N LEU A 10 -0.35 20.02 9.79
CA LEU A 10 0.74 20.95 9.55
C LEU A 10 0.19 22.38 9.65
N GLU A 11 0.75 23.18 10.55
CA GLU A 11 0.41 24.60 10.66
C GLU A 11 1.41 25.44 9.88
N THR A 12 0.93 26.56 9.33
CA THR A 12 1.74 27.49 8.55
C THR A 12 1.84 28.84 9.23
N ASP A 13 2.83 29.63 8.81
CA ASP A 13 2.83 31.07 9.11
C ASP A 13 1.59 31.79 8.52
N ALA A 14 1.41 33.05 8.89
CA ALA A 14 0.29 33.88 8.43
C ALA A 14 0.27 34.12 6.90
N THR A 15 1.41 33.91 6.23
CA THR A 15 1.51 34.00 4.76
C THR A 15 1.08 32.70 4.07
N GLY A 16 1.04 31.59 4.80
CA GLY A 16 0.77 30.25 4.29
C GLY A 16 1.96 29.64 3.52
N ARG A 17 3.16 30.23 3.57
CA ARG A 17 4.29 29.81 2.73
C ARG A 17 5.30 28.92 3.43
N SER A 18 5.32 28.94 4.76
CA SER A 18 6.23 28.13 5.56
C SER A 18 5.45 27.35 6.60
N VAL A 19 5.75 26.05 6.74
CA VAL A 19 5.26 25.22 7.85
C VAL A 19 6.02 25.64 9.11
N THR A 20 5.31 25.87 10.21
CA THR A 20 5.89 26.33 11.49
C THR A 20 5.72 25.32 12.62
N SER A 21 4.68 24.47 12.55
CA SER A 21 4.41 23.46 13.56
C SER A 21 3.86 22.18 12.92
N VAL A 22 4.34 21.04 13.42
CA VAL A 22 3.84 19.70 13.14
C VAL A 22 3.07 19.24 14.37
N VAL A 23 1.74 19.25 14.27
CA VAL A 23 0.84 18.88 15.37
C VAL A 23 0.59 17.38 15.33
N ALA A 24 0.95 16.68 16.41
CA ALA A 24 0.80 15.24 16.52
C ALA A 24 0.09 14.84 17.82
N THR A 25 -0.59 13.70 17.79
CA THR A 25 -1.04 13.01 19.00
C THR A 25 -0.02 11.93 19.34
N VAL A 26 0.59 12.00 20.53
CA VAL A 26 1.60 11.05 21.00
C VAL A 26 1.04 10.26 22.18
N GLY A 27 1.06 8.93 22.10
CA GLY A 27 0.49 8.06 23.13
C GLY A 27 0.85 6.59 22.91
N ASN A 28 0.13 5.66 23.53
CA ASN A 28 0.43 4.22 23.45
C ASN A 28 -0.32 3.50 22.30
N GLY A 29 -0.90 4.26 21.36
CA GLY A 29 -1.79 3.75 20.31
C GLY A 29 -3.27 3.73 20.72
N GLY A 30 -4.19 3.53 19.77
CA GLY A 30 -5.62 3.39 20.05
C GLY A 30 -6.45 4.68 20.16
N GLY A 31 -5.87 5.85 19.85
CA GLY A 31 -6.59 7.13 19.85
C GLY A 31 -6.50 7.93 21.16
N GLU A 32 -5.87 7.37 22.19
CA GLU A 32 -5.53 8.07 23.43
C GLU A 32 -4.09 8.60 23.37
N GLY A 33 -3.90 9.89 23.70
CA GLY A 33 -2.58 10.52 23.69
C GLY A 33 -2.64 12.02 23.96
N SER A 34 -1.47 12.61 24.23
CA SER A 34 -1.33 14.06 24.38
C SER A 34 -1.04 14.71 23.03
N THR A 35 -1.58 15.91 22.82
CA THR A 35 -1.18 16.75 21.68
C THR A 35 0.21 17.31 21.94
N VAL A 36 1.10 17.12 20.97
CA VAL A 36 2.48 17.62 20.99
C VAL A 36 2.73 18.38 19.69
N GLU A 37 3.44 19.49 19.78
CA GLU A 37 3.87 20.29 18.64
C GLU A 37 5.38 20.15 18.44
N PHE A 38 5.78 19.85 17.21
CA PHE A 38 7.19 19.82 16.81
C PHE A 38 7.47 20.98 15.85
N SER A 39 8.65 21.61 15.99
CA SER A 39 9.15 22.61 15.06
C SER A 39 10.44 22.11 14.40
N ALA A 40 10.63 22.49 13.14
CA ALA A 40 11.81 22.18 12.36
C ALA A 40 11.96 23.18 11.20
N ASP A 41 13.18 23.41 10.73
CA ASP A 41 13.43 24.26 9.55
C ASP A 41 12.96 23.61 8.24
N ILE A 42 12.93 22.27 8.21
CA ILE A 42 12.50 21.47 7.05
C ILE A 42 11.55 20.39 7.52
N VAL A 43 10.40 20.29 6.87
CA VAL A 43 9.39 19.24 7.11
C VAL A 43 9.25 18.39 5.84
N VAL A 44 9.45 17.08 5.98
CA VAL A 44 9.28 16.10 4.90
C VAL A 44 8.05 15.24 5.18
N VAL A 45 7.08 15.26 4.28
CA VAL A 45 5.89 14.39 4.37
C VAL A 45 6.20 13.06 3.67
N ALA A 46 6.38 12.00 4.46
CA ALA A 46 6.74 10.67 3.99
C ALA A 46 5.81 9.57 4.55
N CYS A 47 4.50 9.85 4.62
CA CYS A 47 3.52 8.98 5.26
C CYS A 47 2.96 7.88 4.33
N GLY A 48 3.52 7.71 3.13
CA GLY A 48 2.96 6.87 2.06
C GLY A 48 1.86 7.59 1.26
N ALA A 49 1.45 7.02 0.12
CA ALA A 49 0.58 7.70 -0.86
C ALA A 49 -0.74 8.21 -0.26
N VAL A 50 -1.43 7.37 0.51
CA VAL A 50 -2.73 7.72 1.11
C VAL A 50 -2.57 8.69 2.27
N ASN A 51 -1.76 8.36 3.28
CA ASN A 51 -1.70 9.18 4.50
C ASN A 51 -1.00 10.52 4.27
N SER A 52 -0.10 10.63 3.29
CA SER A 52 0.48 11.93 2.90
C SER A 52 -0.60 12.86 2.34
N ALA A 53 -1.45 12.35 1.45
CA ALA A 53 -2.57 13.12 0.92
C ALA A 53 -3.58 13.48 2.02
N VAL A 54 -3.91 12.55 2.90
CA VAL A 54 -4.80 12.79 4.06
C VAL A 54 -4.25 13.88 4.97
N LEU A 55 -2.96 13.85 5.31
CA LEU A 55 -2.34 14.88 6.15
C LEU A 55 -2.42 16.26 5.50
N LEU A 56 -2.07 16.37 4.22
CA LEU A 56 -2.12 17.63 3.48
C LEU A 56 -3.55 18.18 3.39
N LEU A 57 -4.54 17.33 3.09
CA LEU A 57 -5.95 17.72 3.03
C LEU A 57 -6.50 18.13 4.41
N ARG A 58 -6.13 17.42 5.49
CA ARG A 58 -6.49 17.77 6.88
C ARG A 58 -5.83 19.06 7.36
N SER A 59 -4.73 19.48 6.72
CA SER A 59 -4.00 20.71 7.04
C SER A 59 -4.58 21.95 6.36
N ALA A 60 -5.88 21.95 6.05
CA ALA A 60 -6.57 23.11 5.51
C ALA A 60 -6.60 24.25 6.53
N ASN A 61 -6.46 25.49 6.05
CA ASN A 61 -6.56 26.70 6.85
C ASN A 61 -7.05 27.88 5.97
N ASP A 62 -7.16 29.09 6.51
CA ASP A 62 -7.68 30.25 5.78
C ASP A 62 -6.89 30.59 4.50
N ARG A 63 -5.58 30.28 4.46
CA ARG A 63 -4.73 30.46 3.27
C ARG A 63 -4.81 29.28 2.30
N HIS A 64 -5.13 28.09 2.81
CA HIS A 64 -5.21 26.84 2.08
C HIS A 64 -6.56 26.14 2.33
N PRO A 65 -7.70 26.72 1.91
CA PRO A 65 -9.02 26.25 2.32
C PRO A 65 -9.38 24.84 1.80
N ARG A 66 -8.63 24.33 0.82
CA ARG A 66 -8.80 22.98 0.25
C ARG A 66 -7.70 21.99 0.69
N GLY A 67 -6.92 22.33 1.71
CA GLY A 67 -5.76 21.56 2.15
C GLY A 67 -4.44 22.20 1.75
N LEU A 68 -3.42 22.00 2.59
CA LEU A 68 -2.07 22.49 2.35
C LEU A 68 -1.51 21.90 1.04
N ALA A 69 -0.85 22.75 0.25
CA ALA A 69 -0.30 22.40 -1.07
C ALA A 69 -1.36 21.92 -2.10
N ASN A 70 -2.65 22.16 -1.88
CA ASN A 70 -3.73 21.71 -2.76
C ASN A 70 -4.33 22.84 -3.63
N SER A 71 -3.53 23.81 -4.07
CA SER A 71 -4.00 24.90 -4.94
C SER A 71 -4.48 24.42 -6.31
N SER A 72 -3.90 23.33 -6.82
CA SER A 72 -4.30 22.67 -8.07
C SER A 72 -5.43 21.66 -7.92
N ASP A 73 -5.93 21.43 -6.70
CA ASP A 73 -6.96 20.42 -6.39
C ASP A 73 -6.55 18.95 -6.65
N VAL A 74 -5.26 18.65 -6.87
CA VAL A 74 -4.82 17.30 -7.23
C VAL A 74 -4.42 16.42 -6.04
N VAL A 75 -4.27 16.97 -4.84
CA VAL A 75 -3.87 16.19 -3.66
C VAL A 75 -4.94 15.15 -3.35
N GLY A 76 -4.54 13.89 -3.26
CA GLY A 76 -5.45 12.76 -3.06
C GLY A 76 -6.17 12.29 -4.33
N ARG A 77 -5.96 12.95 -5.47
CA ARG A 77 -6.43 12.50 -6.79
C ARG A 77 -5.36 11.69 -7.51
N HIS A 78 -5.75 11.09 -8.63
CA HIS A 78 -4.86 10.28 -9.48
C HIS A 78 -4.18 9.13 -8.71
N TYR A 79 -4.84 8.62 -7.68
CA TYR A 79 -4.38 7.43 -6.99
C TYR A 79 -4.35 6.26 -7.98
N MET A 80 -3.18 5.67 -8.15
CA MET A 80 -2.98 4.52 -9.00
C MET A 80 -2.58 3.33 -8.14
N ARG A 81 -3.20 2.20 -8.43
CA ARG A 81 -2.80 0.89 -7.95
C ARG A 81 -2.81 -0.05 -9.13
N HIS A 82 -2.02 -1.11 -9.04
CA HIS A 82 -2.24 -2.26 -9.91
C HIS A 82 -3.61 -2.85 -9.55
N ASN A 83 -4.47 -2.96 -10.56
CA ASN A 83 -5.65 -3.82 -10.48
C ASN A 83 -5.21 -5.19 -10.95
N ASN A 84 -5.13 -6.14 -10.04
CA ASN A 84 -4.44 -7.40 -10.26
C ASN A 84 -5.06 -8.52 -9.43
N LEU A 85 -4.89 -9.76 -9.89
CA LEU A 85 -5.31 -10.96 -9.19
C LEU A 85 -4.09 -11.87 -9.01
N ALA A 86 -3.80 -12.29 -7.78
CA ALA A 86 -2.74 -13.26 -7.56
C ALA A 86 -3.25 -14.67 -7.90
N LEU A 87 -2.51 -15.40 -8.72
CA LEU A 87 -2.78 -16.80 -9.06
C LEU A 87 -1.57 -17.66 -8.71
N MET A 88 -1.79 -18.73 -7.96
CA MET A 88 -0.78 -19.73 -7.62
C MET A 88 -1.05 -21.01 -8.39
N ALA A 89 -0.08 -21.44 -9.20
CA ALA A 89 -0.06 -22.75 -9.84
C ALA A 89 0.86 -23.70 -9.06
N VAL A 90 0.43 -24.94 -8.85
CA VAL A 90 1.20 -25.95 -8.10
C VAL A 90 1.72 -27.03 -9.04
N SER A 91 3.04 -27.18 -9.11
CA SER A 91 3.72 -28.19 -9.92
C SER A 91 3.86 -29.53 -9.19
N LYS A 92 3.97 -30.64 -9.94
CA LYS A 92 4.39 -31.93 -9.38
C LYS A 92 5.89 -31.97 -9.06
N GLU A 93 6.67 -31.18 -9.77
CA GLU A 93 8.12 -31.07 -9.59
C GLU A 93 8.45 -29.86 -8.71
N PRO A 94 9.44 -29.96 -7.80
CA PRO A 94 9.89 -28.82 -7.02
C PRO A 94 10.40 -27.68 -7.91
N ASN A 95 10.12 -26.44 -7.50
CA ASN A 95 10.62 -25.23 -8.13
C ASN A 95 11.68 -24.58 -7.22
N ASP A 96 12.96 -24.82 -7.51
CA ASP A 96 14.10 -24.32 -6.73
C ASP A 96 14.35 -22.81 -6.86
N THR A 97 13.58 -22.11 -7.71
CA THR A 97 13.67 -20.66 -7.89
C THR A 97 13.40 -19.94 -6.58
N ARG A 98 14.27 -19.01 -6.17
CA ARG A 98 14.08 -18.23 -4.92
C ARG A 98 13.29 -16.93 -5.13
N PHE A 99 13.38 -16.32 -6.30
CA PHE A 99 12.65 -15.11 -6.67
C PHE A 99 12.26 -15.19 -8.14
N GLN A 100 10.98 -15.04 -8.46
CA GLN A 100 10.44 -15.49 -9.75
C GLN A 100 9.88 -14.40 -10.68
N LYS A 101 10.20 -13.11 -10.50
CA LYS A 101 9.75 -12.03 -11.41
C LYS A 101 10.55 -11.94 -12.71
N THR A 102 10.50 -12.99 -13.52
CA THR A 102 11.35 -13.10 -14.71
C THR A 102 10.55 -12.91 -16.01
N LEU A 103 9.32 -13.41 -16.06
CA LEU A 103 8.50 -13.41 -17.28
C LEU A 103 7.22 -12.62 -17.09
N ALA A 104 6.85 -11.90 -18.15
CA ALA A 104 5.56 -11.24 -18.29
C ALA A 104 5.10 -11.36 -19.74
N LEU A 105 3.80 -11.57 -19.92
CA LEU A 105 3.11 -11.57 -21.20
C LEU A 105 2.02 -10.52 -21.13
N HIS A 106 2.00 -9.62 -22.11
CA HIS A 106 0.97 -8.59 -22.23
C HIS A 106 0.20 -8.79 -23.52
N ASP A 107 -1.12 -8.80 -23.41
CA ASP A 107 -2.01 -8.65 -24.54
C ASP A 107 -2.37 -7.17 -24.69
N TRP A 108 -1.97 -6.59 -25.81
CA TRP A 108 -2.23 -5.20 -26.16
C TRP A 108 -3.30 -5.05 -27.24
N TYR A 109 -3.87 -6.16 -27.73
CA TYR A 109 -4.65 -6.17 -28.97
C TYR A 109 -6.02 -6.81 -28.83
N LEU A 110 -6.19 -7.83 -27.99
CA LEU A 110 -7.44 -8.61 -27.93
C LEU A 110 -8.28 -8.27 -26.68
N GLY A 111 -9.59 -8.10 -26.89
CA GLY A 111 -10.60 -8.08 -25.83
C GLY A 111 -11.26 -9.46 -25.61
N SER A 112 -12.33 -9.49 -24.82
CA SER A 112 -13.18 -10.67 -24.58
C SER A 112 -14.66 -10.37 -24.87
N ASP A 113 -15.52 -11.39 -24.82
CA ASP A 113 -16.97 -11.26 -25.05
C ASP A 113 -17.64 -10.23 -24.12
N ASP A 114 -17.06 -9.96 -22.95
CA ASP A 114 -17.52 -9.05 -21.92
C ASP A 114 -16.66 -7.79 -21.73
N TRP A 115 -15.56 -7.62 -22.48
CA TRP A 115 -14.65 -6.48 -22.34
C TRP A 115 -13.98 -6.08 -23.67
N GLU A 116 -14.23 -4.85 -24.11
CA GLU A 116 -13.81 -4.36 -25.44
C GLU A 116 -12.31 -3.99 -25.53
N TYR A 117 -11.65 -3.70 -24.40
CA TYR A 117 -10.24 -3.28 -24.37
C TYR A 117 -9.27 -4.44 -24.15
N PRO A 118 -7.96 -4.26 -24.38
CA PRO A 118 -6.98 -5.31 -24.13
C PRO A 118 -7.06 -5.88 -22.71
N LEU A 119 -6.99 -7.21 -22.60
CA LEU A 119 -7.17 -7.95 -21.35
C LEU A 119 -6.05 -7.75 -20.31
N GLY A 120 -4.98 -7.04 -20.69
CA GLY A 120 -3.90 -6.65 -19.78
C GLY A 120 -2.70 -7.57 -19.89
N GLY A 121 -2.13 -7.98 -18.76
CA GLY A 121 -0.95 -8.84 -18.77
C GLY A 121 -0.91 -9.79 -17.60
N ILE A 122 -0.26 -10.92 -17.84
CA ILE A 122 0.10 -11.90 -16.83
C ILE A 122 1.59 -11.73 -16.57
N GLN A 123 1.98 -11.56 -15.32
CA GLN A 123 3.40 -11.48 -14.94
C GLN A 123 3.70 -12.38 -13.76
N MET A 124 4.90 -12.89 -13.67
CA MET A 124 5.29 -13.65 -12.49
C MET A 124 5.42 -12.76 -11.25
N LEU A 125 5.09 -13.31 -10.08
CA LEU A 125 5.16 -12.65 -8.77
C LEU A 125 6.51 -12.92 -8.08
N GLY A 126 6.68 -12.42 -6.86
CA GLY A 126 7.68 -13.02 -5.95
C GLY A 126 7.30 -14.49 -5.65
N LYS A 127 8.22 -15.25 -5.06
CA LYS A 127 7.88 -16.60 -4.61
C LYS A 127 7.09 -16.52 -3.31
N SER A 128 5.88 -17.06 -3.31
CA SER A 128 5.08 -17.24 -2.10
C SER A 128 5.82 -18.16 -1.14
N ASP A 129 5.93 -17.74 0.11
CA ASP A 129 6.41 -18.60 1.20
C ASP A 129 5.24 -19.24 1.95
N SER A 130 5.55 -20.15 2.87
CA SER A 130 4.55 -20.89 3.64
C SER A 130 3.64 -19.97 4.47
N GLU A 131 4.17 -18.87 5.01
CA GLU A 131 3.41 -17.94 5.85
C GLU A 131 2.43 -17.13 5.01
N GLN A 132 2.85 -16.68 3.83
CA GLN A 132 1.98 -15.99 2.87
C GLN A 132 0.85 -16.91 2.41
N ILE A 133 1.16 -18.16 2.02
CA ILE A 133 0.14 -19.12 1.59
C ILE A 133 -0.82 -19.44 2.75
N HIS A 134 -0.31 -19.63 3.96
CA HIS A 134 -1.15 -19.88 5.14
C HIS A 134 -2.07 -18.70 5.47
N GLY A 135 -1.57 -17.46 5.39
CA GLY A 135 -2.35 -16.25 5.66
C GLY A 135 -3.47 -15.99 4.64
N GLU A 136 -3.24 -16.34 3.38
CA GLU A 136 -4.21 -16.17 2.28
C GLU A 136 -5.07 -17.42 2.03
N ALA A 137 -4.75 -18.55 2.69
CA ALA A 137 -5.51 -19.79 2.54
C ALA A 137 -6.98 -19.56 2.95
N PRO A 138 -7.95 -20.08 2.19
CA PRO A 138 -9.35 -20.02 2.59
C PRO A 138 -9.52 -20.58 4.00
N ARG A 139 -10.34 -19.92 4.83
CA ARG A 139 -10.53 -20.34 6.24
C ARG A 139 -10.95 -21.81 6.40
N TRP A 140 -11.59 -22.39 5.39
CA TRP A 140 -11.95 -23.81 5.37
C TRP A 140 -10.77 -24.73 5.05
N ALA A 141 -9.74 -24.27 4.34
CA ALA A 141 -8.59 -25.06 3.94
C ALA A 141 -7.78 -25.53 5.16
N GLY A 142 -7.55 -24.63 6.13
CA GLY A 142 -6.93 -24.98 7.42
C GLY A 142 -7.83 -25.84 8.33
N ALA A 143 -9.15 -25.82 8.12
CA ALA A 143 -10.08 -26.70 8.84
C ALA A 143 -10.12 -28.13 8.26
N VAL A 144 -9.88 -28.27 6.95
CA VAL A 144 -9.86 -29.57 6.25
C VAL A 144 -8.48 -30.22 6.30
N SER A 145 -7.41 -29.43 6.35
CA SER A 145 -6.04 -29.91 6.50
C SER A 145 -5.24 -28.93 7.37
N PRO A 146 -5.31 -29.06 8.70
CA PRO A 146 -4.53 -28.23 9.63
C PRO A 146 -3.03 -28.38 9.42
N ASP A 147 -2.61 -29.57 8.99
CA ASP A 147 -1.23 -29.93 8.64
C ASP A 147 -0.94 -29.78 7.13
N MET A 148 -1.70 -28.92 6.43
CA MET A 148 -1.43 -28.67 5.00
C MET A 148 0.04 -28.30 4.84
N PRO A 149 0.80 -28.99 3.97
CA PRO A 149 2.23 -28.80 3.90
C PRO A 149 2.51 -27.52 3.11
N PHE A 150 2.25 -26.35 3.71
CA PHE A 150 2.42 -25.04 3.10
C PHE A 150 3.84 -24.82 2.60
N GLU A 151 4.81 -25.42 3.28
CA GLU A 151 6.19 -25.50 2.82
C GLU A 151 6.28 -26.27 1.49
N VAL A 152 5.74 -27.47 1.39
CA VAL A 152 5.72 -28.24 0.13
C VAL A 152 4.97 -27.47 -0.96
N LEU A 153 3.83 -26.85 -0.65
CA LEU A 153 3.10 -26.02 -1.62
C LEU A 153 3.95 -24.86 -2.11
N ALA A 154 4.61 -24.12 -1.22
CA ALA A 154 5.53 -23.05 -1.58
C ALA A 154 6.70 -23.55 -2.44
N HIS A 155 7.28 -24.70 -2.09
CA HIS A 155 8.36 -25.32 -2.85
C HIS A 155 7.93 -25.72 -4.27
N HIS A 156 6.66 -26.04 -4.47
CA HIS A 156 6.09 -26.45 -5.75
C HIS A 156 5.33 -25.33 -6.49
N ALA A 157 5.21 -24.15 -5.89
CA ALA A 157 4.43 -23.04 -6.42
C ALA A 157 5.17 -22.28 -7.54
N VAL A 158 4.37 -21.80 -8.49
CA VAL A 158 4.68 -20.74 -9.46
C VAL A 158 3.56 -19.71 -9.37
N ASP A 159 3.93 -18.46 -9.07
CA ASP A 159 2.98 -17.40 -8.74
C ASP A 159 2.91 -16.36 -9.85
N PHE A 160 1.69 -15.89 -10.14
CA PHE A 160 1.38 -14.92 -11.19
C PHE A 160 0.49 -13.79 -10.67
N TRP A 161 0.59 -12.64 -11.34
CA TRP A 161 -0.37 -11.53 -11.34
C TRP A 161 -1.12 -11.48 -12.66
#